data_AF-A0A498LA27-F1
#
_entry.id   AF-A0A498LA27-F1
#
_cell.length_a   1.000
_cell.length_b   1.000
_cell.length_c   1.000
_cell.angle_alpha   90.00
_cell.angle_beta   90.00
_cell.angle_gamma   90.00
#
_symmetry.space_group_name_H-M   'P 1'
#
loop_
_entity.id
_entity.type
_entity.pdbx_description
1 polymer ?
#
loop_
_entity_poly.entity_id
_entity_poly.type
_entity_poly.pdbx_seq_one_letter_code
_entity_poly.pdbx_strand_id
1 'polypeptide(L)'
;MCIEDCKPDGGEYKCKTIDKDGRSQTMYCSPQENVDYWGRQCRADSMCGKYGEDYCWCRINIFSWGYCGLVKDDKMLIEIGTGTHITSRHRNKRAPVVIDTVDDEGNHIKTTFLAEAAPDDITDGKHWKNDAENLISRWENGYLVDQAKSNLIKSGNLRIDMQGIIKHNNQRYYNLQIQVNVQRKKGESTTVAQILIPDGIPERYVRRAFTESFNRRAKVSIEVKKY
;
A
#
# COMPACT_ATOMS: atom_id res chain seq x y z
N MET A 1 -17.03 -12.45 -11.55
CA MET A 1 -16.03 -12.46 -10.45
C MET A 1 -14.69 -12.74 -11.10
N CYS A 2 -13.64 -11.96 -10.81
CA CYS A 2 -12.33 -12.12 -11.45
C CYS A 2 -11.79 -13.55 -11.27
N ILE A 3 -11.26 -14.12 -12.35
CA ILE A 3 -10.59 -15.43 -12.35
C ILE A 3 -9.09 -15.26 -12.13
N GLU A 4 -8.56 -14.11 -12.53
CA GLU A 4 -7.16 -13.74 -12.38
C GLU A 4 -7.04 -12.46 -11.54
N ASP A 5 -5.81 -12.19 -11.10
CA ASP A 5 -5.49 -10.98 -10.36
C ASP A 5 -5.91 -9.71 -11.11
N CYS A 6 -6.31 -8.72 -10.33
CA CYS A 6 -6.63 -7.41 -10.82
C CYS A 6 -5.37 -6.65 -11.27
N LYS A 7 -5.21 -6.41 -12.57
CA LYS A 7 -3.99 -5.85 -13.17
C LYS A 7 -4.26 -4.50 -13.86
N PRO A 8 -3.28 -3.59 -13.87
CA PRO A 8 -3.41 -2.35 -14.61
C PRO A 8 -3.39 -2.61 -16.12
N ASP A 9 -4.36 -2.04 -16.82
CA ASP A 9 -4.53 -2.01 -18.27
C ASP A 9 -4.98 -0.61 -18.69
N GLY A 10 -4.08 0.16 -19.31
CA GLY A 10 -4.40 1.50 -19.84
C GLY A 10 -4.75 2.57 -18.80
N GLY A 11 -4.29 2.42 -17.55
CA GLY A 11 -4.59 3.34 -16.45
C GLY A 11 -5.79 2.94 -15.59
N GLU A 12 -6.40 1.80 -15.93
CA GLU A 12 -7.53 1.21 -15.21
C GLU A 12 -7.15 -0.19 -14.76
N TYR A 13 -7.76 -0.66 -13.69
CA TYR A 13 -7.53 -1.99 -13.16
C TYR A 13 -8.60 -2.93 -13.69
N LYS A 14 -8.14 -4.01 -14.34
CA LYS A 14 -8.98 -4.98 -15.03
C LYS A 14 -8.52 -6.41 -14.74
N CYS A 15 -9.46 -7.34 -14.87
CA CYS A 15 -9.24 -8.77 -14.72
C CYS A 15 -10.07 -9.52 -15.75
N LYS A 16 -9.69 -10.75 -16.09
CA LYS A 16 -10.57 -11.67 -16.81
C LYS A 16 -11.62 -12.29 -15.89
N THR A 17 -12.82 -12.45 -16.41
CA THR A 17 -13.89 -13.29 -15.87
C THR A 17 -14.39 -14.21 -16.98
N ILE A 18 -15.04 -15.32 -16.60
CA ILE A 18 -15.77 -16.19 -17.53
C ILE A 18 -17.26 -15.86 -17.35
N ASP A 19 -17.95 -15.61 -18.46
CA ASP A 19 -19.40 -15.45 -18.50
C ASP A 19 -20.12 -16.81 -18.38
N LYS A 20 -21.43 -16.81 -18.15
CA LYS A 20 -22.26 -18.03 -18.03
C LYS A 20 -22.14 -18.96 -19.25
N ASP A 21 -21.82 -18.41 -20.41
CA ASP A 21 -21.61 -19.14 -21.66
C ASP A 21 -20.16 -19.66 -21.86
N GLY A 22 -19.31 -19.56 -20.84
CA GLY A 22 -17.92 -20.06 -20.88
C GLY A 22 -16.93 -19.15 -21.60
N ARG A 23 -17.33 -17.93 -21.99
CA ARG A 23 -16.47 -16.97 -22.69
C ARG A 23 -15.67 -16.11 -21.72
N SER A 24 -14.38 -15.93 -22.01
CA SER A 24 -13.53 -14.99 -21.28
C SER A 24 -13.87 -13.56 -21.69
N GLN A 25 -14.15 -12.69 -20.72
CA GLN A 25 -14.32 -11.25 -20.90
C GLN A 25 -13.49 -10.48 -19.88
N THR A 26 -13.15 -9.23 -20.20
CA THR A 26 -12.44 -8.33 -19.29
C THR A 26 -13.45 -7.53 -18.47
N MET A 27 -13.23 -7.44 -17.16
CA MET A 27 -14.03 -6.63 -16.24
C MET A 27 -13.13 -5.70 -15.43
N TYR A 28 -13.70 -4.56 -15.03
CA TYR A 28 -13.07 -3.70 -14.04
C TYR A 28 -12.98 -4.38 -12.69
N CYS A 29 -11.91 -4.08 -11.98
CA CYS A 29 -11.69 -4.54 -10.63
C CYS A 29 -10.94 -3.47 -9.84
N SER A 30 -11.13 -3.47 -8.54
CA SER A 30 -10.29 -2.68 -7.65
C SER A 30 -8.99 -3.43 -7.39
N PRO A 31 -7.83 -2.76 -7.27
CA PRO A 31 -6.60 -3.40 -6.85
C PRO A 31 -6.57 -3.75 -5.35
N GLN A 32 -7.39 -3.07 -4.54
CA GLN A 32 -7.47 -3.20 -3.08
C GLN A 32 -8.88 -2.84 -2.58
N GLU A 33 -9.19 -3.22 -1.33
CA GLU A 33 -10.41 -2.75 -0.66
C GLU A 33 -10.46 -1.23 -0.56
N ASN A 34 -11.65 -0.65 -0.71
CA ASN A 34 -11.87 0.80 -0.62
C ASN A 34 -11.00 1.63 -1.57
N VAL A 35 -10.62 1.03 -2.70
CA VAL A 35 -9.97 1.69 -3.83
C VAL A 35 -10.83 1.46 -5.05
N ASP A 36 -10.95 2.45 -5.92
CA ASP A 36 -11.69 2.31 -7.16
C ASP A 36 -10.88 1.61 -8.27
N TYR A 37 -11.53 1.33 -9.38
CA TYR A 37 -10.92 0.69 -10.54
C TYR A 37 -9.83 1.56 -11.24
N TRP A 38 -9.61 2.81 -10.83
CA TRP A 38 -8.47 3.63 -11.25
C TRP A 38 -7.36 3.68 -10.20
N GLY A 39 -7.47 2.92 -9.10
CA GLY A 39 -6.49 2.96 -8.02
C GLY A 39 -6.66 4.15 -7.08
N ARG A 40 -7.78 4.87 -7.15
CA ARG A 40 -8.07 6.05 -6.30
C ARG A 40 -8.76 5.62 -5.01
N GLN A 41 -8.31 6.17 -3.89
CA GLN A 41 -8.87 5.86 -2.58
C GLN A 41 -10.31 6.38 -2.43
N CYS A 42 -11.20 5.51 -1.97
CA CYS A 42 -12.54 5.87 -1.54
C CYS A 42 -12.51 6.73 -0.27
N ARG A 43 -13.43 7.68 -0.14
CA ARG A 43 -13.58 8.50 1.06
C ARG A 43 -14.05 7.65 2.25
N ALA A 44 -13.65 8.06 3.45
CA ALA A 44 -14.05 7.37 4.67
C ALA A 44 -15.57 7.38 4.92
N ASP A 45 -16.28 8.41 4.48
CA ASP A 45 -17.74 8.55 4.58
C ASP A 45 -18.49 7.93 3.38
N SER A 46 -17.76 7.37 2.41
CA SER A 46 -18.30 6.67 1.26
C SER A 46 -17.29 5.62 0.85
N MET A 47 -17.18 4.58 1.67
CA MET A 47 -16.39 3.38 1.41
C MET A 47 -16.91 2.62 0.19
N CYS A 48 -16.21 1.58 -0.24
CA CYS A 48 -16.70 0.79 -1.36
C CYS A 48 -17.95 0.01 -0.98
N GLY A 49 -19.07 0.28 -1.64
CA GLY A 49 -20.33 -0.39 -1.34
C GLY A 49 -21.41 -0.14 -2.39
N LYS A 50 -22.55 -0.83 -2.25
CA LYS A 50 -23.66 -0.74 -3.21
C LYS A 50 -24.54 0.49 -3.03
N TYR A 51 -24.73 0.97 -1.80
CA TYR A 51 -25.54 2.16 -1.50
C TYR A 51 -26.93 2.22 -2.20
N GLY A 52 -27.58 1.05 -2.37
CA GLY A 52 -28.89 0.94 -3.03
C GLY A 52 -28.82 0.62 -4.54
N GLU A 53 -27.63 0.56 -5.12
CA GLU A 53 -27.40 0.22 -6.52
C GLU A 53 -27.07 -1.28 -6.71
N ASP A 54 -27.08 -1.74 -7.96
CA ASP A 54 -26.65 -3.11 -8.33
C ASP A 54 -25.12 -3.25 -8.44
N TYR A 55 -24.39 -2.14 -8.58
CA TYR A 55 -22.92 -2.05 -8.61
C TYR A 55 -22.33 -1.47 -7.33
N CYS A 56 -21.07 -1.84 -7.03
CA CYS A 56 -20.31 -1.23 -5.94
C CYS A 56 -19.58 0.03 -6.43
N TRP A 57 -19.65 1.09 -5.64
CA TRP A 57 -19.01 2.37 -5.93
C TRP A 57 -18.64 3.11 -4.64
N CYS A 58 -17.89 4.18 -4.80
CA CYS A 58 -17.49 5.04 -3.68
C CYS A 58 -17.21 6.46 -4.15
N ARG A 59 -17.29 7.44 -3.24
CA ARG A 59 -16.86 8.81 -3.54
C ARG A 59 -15.35 8.94 -3.39
N ILE A 60 -14.71 9.58 -4.36
CA ILE A 60 -13.28 9.90 -4.32
C ILE A 60 -13.07 11.31 -3.74
N ASN A 61 -13.95 12.25 -4.10
CA ASN A 61 -14.00 13.60 -3.53
C ASN A 61 -15.44 14.13 -3.52
N ILE A 62 -15.64 15.43 -3.27
CA ILE A 62 -16.98 16.04 -3.21
C ILE A 62 -17.72 15.98 -4.56
N PHE A 63 -16.97 15.99 -5.66
CA PHE A 63 -17.50 16.10 -7.03
C PHE A 63 -17.31 14.83 -7.87
N SER A 64 -16.62 13.82 -7.35
CA SER A 64 -16.23 12.63 -8.11
C SER A 64 -16.43 11.36 -7.31
N TRP A 65 -16.85 10.33 -8.03
CA TRP A 65 -17.03 8.97 -7.55
C TRP A 65 -16.33 8.01 -8.51
N GLY A 66 -16.18 6.77 -8.08
CA GLY A 66 -15.55 5.70 -8.86
C GLY A 66 -16.19 4.35 -8.55
N TYR A 67 -16.15 3.46 -9.52
CA TYR A 67 -16.56 2.07 -9.35
C TYR A 67 -15.52 1.30 -8.55
N CYS A 68 -15.96 0.44 -7.66
CA CYS A 68 -15.05 -0.32 -6.81
C CYS A 68 -15.59 -1.74 -6.56
N GLY A 69 -14.74 -2.63 -6.04
CA GLY A 69 -14.96 -4.08 -6.01
C GLY A 69 -14.54 -4.73 -7.33
N LEU A 70 -14.23 -6.02 -7.46
CA LEU A 70 -13.91 -7.08 -6.51
C LEU A 70 -12.47 -7.52 -6.83
N VAL A 71 -11.55 -7.47 -5.85
CA VAL A 71 -10.46 -8.45 -5.79
C VAL A 71 -11.10 -9.70 -5.20
N LYS A 72 -10.94 -10.84 -5.85
CA LYS A 72 -11.36 -12.12 -5.28
C LYS A 72 -10.33 -12.49 -4.23
N ASP A 73 -10.59 -12.15 -2.96
CA ASP A 73 -9.96 -12.80 -1.82
C ASP A 73 -11.08 -13.28 -0.89
N ASP A 74 -11.03 -14.57 -0.58
CA ASP A 74 -11.94 -15.26 0.32
C ASP A 74 -11.94 -14.62 1.71
N LYS A 75 -13.12 -14.65 2.34
CA LYS A 75 -13.41 -14.36 3.76
C LYS A 75 -13.40 -12.88 4.19
N MET A 76 -14.57 -12.29 4.01
CA MET A 76 -15.38 -11.62 5.05
C MET A 76 -14.63 -11.21 6.33
N LEU A 77 -14.33 -9.92 6.49
CA LEU A 77 -13.99 -9.34 7.78
C LEU A 77 -15.07 -8.34 8.24
N ILE A 78 -15.58 -8.69 9.41
CA ILE A 78 -16.57 -8.08 10.28
C ILE A 78 -16.34 -6.58 10.51
N GLU A 79 -17.43 -5.82 10.47
CA GLU A 79 -17.55 -4.45 10.96
C GLU A 79 -17.11 -4.31 12.43
N ILE A 80 -16.23 -3.36 12.75
CA ILE A 80 -16.14 -2.53 13.97
C ILE A 80 -15.11 -1.44 13.58
N GLY A 81 -15.28 -0.14 13.68
CA GLY A 81 -16.08 0.71 14.56
C GLY A 81 -15.22 1.94 14.84
N THR A 82 -15.72 3.12 14.43
CA THR A 82 -15.38 4.47 14.92
C THR A 82 -13.90 4.84 15.11
N GLY A 83 -13.35 5.61 14.15
CA GLY A 83 -12.11 6.34 14.33
C GLY A 83 -12.27 7.55 15.25
N THR A 84 -11.53 7.57 16.36
CA THR A 84 -11.32 8.77 17.17
C THR A 84 -9.96 9.38 16.86
N HIS A 85 -9.97 10.57 16.27
CA HIS A 85 -8.83 11.47 16.22
C HIS A 85 -8.44 11.89 17.64
N ILE A 86 -7.20 11.64 18.07
CA ILE A 86 -6.61 12.34 19.21
C ILE A 86 -5.24 12.89 18.81
N THR A 87 -5.16 14.21 18.81
CA THR A 87 -3.94 14.98 18.80
C THR A 87 -3.37 15.03 20.21
N SER A 88 -2.16 14.52 20.44
CA SER A 88 -1.28 15.10 21.46
C SER A 88 0.19 14.81 21.16
N ARG A 89 0.96 15.90 21.20
CA ARG A 89 2.41 15.91 21.29
C ARG A 89 2.77 15.29 22.63
N HIS A 90 3.69 14.34 22.66
CA HIS A 90 4.72 14.12 23.69
C HIS A 90 5.60 12.93 23.27
N ARG A 91 6.92 13.12 23.37
CA ARG A 91 7.98 12.18 23.02
C ARG A 91 7.98 10.99 23.99
N ASN A 92 7.30 9.92 23.62
CA ASN A 92 7.58 8.56 24.08
C ASN A 92 7.63 7.69 22.83
N LYS A 93 8.64 6.83 22.73
CA LYS A 93 8.84 5.88 21.63
C LYS A 93 7.52 5.11 21.43
N ARG A 94 6.74 5.49 20.42
CA ARG A 94 5.37 5.00 20.24
C ARG A 94 5.48 3.53 19.84
N ALA A 95 4.80 2.66 20.59
CA ALA A 95 4.67 1.27 20.18
C ALA A 95 4.10 1.22 18.75
N PRO A 96 4.61 0.34 17.87
CA PRO A 96 4.06 0.18 16.53
C PRO A 96 2.56 -0.16 16.61
N VAL A 97 1.77 0.49 15.77
CA VAL A 97 0.33 0.23 15.66
C VAL A 97 0.10 -0.78 14.54
N VAL A 98 -0.70 -1.80 14.80
CA VAL A 98 -1.14 -2.74 13.76
C VAL A 98 -2.05 -2.01 12.78
N ILE A 99 -1.65 -1.92 11.51
CA ILE A 99 -2.48 -1.41 10.42
C ILE A 99 -3.46 -2.50 10.01
N ASP A 100 -2.94 -3.71 9.75
CA ASP A 100 -3.71 -4.84 9.27
C ASP A 100 -2.95 -6.15 9.50
N THR A 101 -3.67 -7.27 9.47
CA THR A 101 -3.12 -8.63 9.47
C THR A 101 -3.82 -9.48 8.42
N VAL A 102 -3.04 -9.99 7.46
CA VAL A 102 -3.51 -10.92 6.44
C VAL A 102 -3.20 -12.35 6.89
N ASP A 103 -4.22 -13.20 6.92
CA ASP A 103 -4.11 -14.61 7.28
C ASP A 103 -4.24 -15.48 6.01
N ASP A 104 -3.14 -16.12 5.63
CA ASP A 104 -3.09 -17.13 4.58
C ASP A 104 -3.16 -18.51 5.23
N GLU A 105 -4.39 -18.94 5.54
CA GLU A 105 -4.65 -20.24 6.19
C GLU A 105 -4.09 -21.41 5.36
N GLY A 106 -4.14 -21.31 4.02
CA GLY A 106 -3.68 -22.37 3.12
C GLY A 106 -2.18 -22.63 3.22
N ASN A 107 -1.40 -21.57 3.46
CA ASN A 107 0.06 -21.67 3.66
C ASN A 107 0.47 -21.57 5.13
N HIS A 108 -0.49 -21.48 6.05
CA HIS A 108 -0.29 -21.22 7.48
C HIS A 108 0.64 -20.02 7.76
N ILE A 109 0.41 -18.92 7.04
CA ILE A 109 1.22 -17.70 7.15
C ILE A 109 0.33 -16.54 7.61
N LYS A 110 0.75 -15.88 8.68
CA LYS A 110 0.20 -14.60 9.14
C LYS A 110 1.15 -13.47 8.78
N THR A 111 0.66 -12.47 8.05
CA THR A 111 1.42 -11.27 7.67
C THR A 111 0.83 -10.03 8.34
N THR A 112 1.59 -9.35 9.18
CA THR A 112 1.13 -8.18 9.95
C THR A 112 1.86 -6.92 9.48
N PHE A 113 1.10 -5.87 9.19
CA PHE A 113 1.61 -4.54 8.86
C PHE A 113 1.60 -3.67 10.11
N LEU A 114 2.76 -3.15 10.48
CA LEU A 114 2.94 -2.32 11.68
C LEU A 114 3.40 -0.93 11.26
N ALA A 115 2.80 0.12 11.83
CA ALA A 115 3.18 1.51 11.62
C ALA A 115 3.76 2.14 12.88
N GLU A 116 4.95 2.72 12.76
CA GLU A 116 5.52 3.62 13.76
C GLU A 116 5.52 5.05 13.21
N ALA A 117 4.77 5.94 13.85
CA ALA A 117 4.69 7.34 13.43
C ALA A 117 6.09 7.99 13.46
N ALA A 118 6.52 8.58 12.34
CA ALA A 118 7.85 9.15 12.20
C ALA A 118 7.80 10.53 11.53
N PRO A 119 7.03 11.50 12.05
CA PRO A 119 6.80 12.78 11.38
C PRO A 119 8.06 13.65 11.24
N ASP A 120 9.06 13.44 12.09
CA ASP A 120 10.35 14.16 12.03
C ASP A 120 11.31 13.54 10.99
N ASP A 121 11.16 12.24 10.71
CA ASP A 121 11.98 11.50 9.75
C ASP A 121 11.32 11.39 8.37
N ILE A 122 9.98 11.50 8.30
CA ILE A 122 9.19 11.38 7.08
C ILE A 122 8.45 12.70 6.82
N THR A 123 8.89 13.38 5.77
CA THR A 123 8.34 14.67 5.34
C THR A 123 6.95 14.51 4.73
N ASP A 124 6.15 15.57 4.77
CA ASP A 124 4.82 15.55 4.14
C ASP A 124 4.97 15.57 2.60
N GLY A 125 4.68 14.42 1.99
CA GLY A 125 4.84 14.21 0.56
C GLY A 125 3.61 14.53 -0.28
N LYS A 126 2.51 15.05 0.28
CA LYS A 126 1.19 15.17 -0.39
C LYS A 126 1.23 15.77 -1.80
N HIS A 127 2.08 16.74 -2.05
CA HIS A 127 2.20 17.39 -3.37
C HIS A 127 2.86 16.50 -4.42
N TRP A 128 3.59 15.46 -4.01
CA TRP A 128 4.12 14.41 -4.89
C TRP A 128 3.25 13.16 -4.90
N LYS A 129 2.01 13.19 -4.38
CA LYS A 129 1.15 11.99 -4.27
C LYS A 129 1.06 11.19 -5.56
N ASN A 130 0.73 11.83 -6.68
CA ASN A 130 0.62 11.15 -7.97
C ASN A 130 1.97 10.55 -8.42
N ASP A 131 3.07 11.26 -8.17
CA ASP A 131 4.41 10.78 -8.52
C ASP A 131 4.80 9.57 -7.64
N ALA A 132 4.46 9.62 -6.35
CA ALA A 132 4.68 8.52 -5.41
C ALA A 132 3.85 7.29 -5.79
N GLU A 133 2.57 7.45 -6.10
CA GLU A 133 1.69 6.37 -6.55
C GLU A 133 2.21 5.71 -7.83
N ASN A 134 2.66 6.51 -8.81
CA ASN A 134 3.28 6.01 -10.05
C ASN A 134 4.65 5.33 -9.83
N LEU A 135 5.41 5.77 -8.84
CA LEU A 135 6.68 5.17 -8.48
C LEU A 135 6.46 3.83 -7.76
N ILE A 136 5.50 3.78 -6.85
CA ILE A 136 5.10 2.58 -6.09
C ILE A 136 4.50 1.52 -7.01
N SER A 137 3.65 1.90 -7.96
CA SER A 137 3.00 0.95 -8.88
C SER A 137 4.01 0.17 -9.74
N ARG A 138 5.16 0.78 -10.06
CA ARG A 138 6.26 0.17 -10.80
C ARG A 138 7.18 -0.71 -9.97
N TRP A 139 6.97 -0.80 -8.65
CA TRP A 139 7.81 -1.66 -7.81
C TRP A 139 7.69 -3.11 -8.22
N GLU A 140 8.81 -3.81 -8.33
CA GLU A 140 8.91 -5.26 -8.51
C GLU A 140 10.00 -5.80 -7.59
N ASN A 141 9.86 -7.03 -7.10
CA ASN A 141 10.84 -7.57 -6.15
C ASN A 141 12.21 -7.86 -6.78
N GLY A 142 12.30 -7.87 -8.11
CA GLY A 142 13.56 -7.95 -8.84
C GLY A 142 14.52 -6.77 -8.57
N TYR A 143 14.03 -5.66 -8.00
CA TYR A 143 14.88 -4.53 -7.58
C TYR A 143 15.58 -4.74 -6.23
N LEU A 144 15.21 -5.78 -5.47
CA LEU A 144 15.87 -6.10 -4.21
C LEU A 144 17.30 -6.56 -4.46
N VAL A 145 18.24 -5.93 -3.77
CA VAL A 145 19.67 -6.18 -3.90
C VAL A 145 20.30 -6.33 -2.52
N ASP A 146 21.40 -7.07 -2.44
CA ASP A 146 22.07 -7.38 -1.18
C ASP A 146 22.93 -6.24 -0.60
N GLN A 147 22.90 -5.06 -1.24
CA GLN A 147 23.67 -3.89 -0.84
C GLN A 147 22.86 -2.61 -0.99
N ALA A 148 23.28 -1.54 -0.30
CA ALA A 148 22.65 -0.24 -0.45
C ALA A 148 22.77 0.24 -1.91
N LYS A 149 21.64 0.69 -2.48
CA LYS A 149 21.56 1.14 -3.86
C LYS A 149 20.48 2.20 -4.01
N SER A 150 20.87 3.38 -4.43
CA SER A 150 19.94 4.46 -4.76
C SER A 150 19.44 4.36 -6.19
N ASN A 151 18.32 5.04 -6.48
CA ASN A 151 17.69 5.12 -7.80
C ASN A 151 17.30 3.76 -8.35
N LEU A 152 16.78 2.85 -7.51
CA LEU A 152 16.22 1.58 -7.98
C LEU A 152 15.09 1.83 -8.98
N ILE A 153 14.22 2.78 -8.64
CA ILE A 153 13.19 3.34 -9.51
C ILE A 153 13.26 4.86 -9.36
N LYS A 154 13.14 5.60 -10.45
CA LYS A 154 13.21 7.06 -10.43
C LYS A 154 12.06 7.68 -11.22
N SER A 155 11.67 8.88 -10.82
CA SER A 155 10.82 9.81 -11.57
C SER A 155 11.45 11.21 -11.56
N GLY A 156 10.71 12.21 -12.04
CA GLY A 156 11.17 13.60 -11.97
C GLY A 156 11.46 14.03 -10.53
N ASN A 157 10.51 13.82 -9.61
CA ASN A 157 10.62 14.36 -8.26
C ASN A 157 11.03 13.34 -7.21
N LEU A 158 10.82 12.04 -7.45
CA LEU A 158 11.04 10.99 -6.45
C LEU A 158 11.97 9.89 -6.95
N ARG A 159 12.49 9.10 -6.02
CA ARG A 159 13.20 7.85 -6.27
C ARG A 159 12.98 6.85 -5.15
N ILE A 160 13.06 5.56 -5.47
CA ILE A 160 13.14 4.48 -4.48
C ILE A 160 14.60 4.11 -4.29
N ASP A 161 15.03 4.14 -3.03
CA ASP A 161 16.37 3.79 -2.62
C ASP A 161 16.32 2.59 -1.66
N MET A 162 17.28 1.68 -1.81
CA MET A 162 17.58 0.63 -0.84
C MET A 162 18.71 1.11 0.07
N GLN A 163 18.40 1.35 1.35
CA GLN A 163 19.31 1.92 2.33
C GLN A 163 20.23 0.87 2.97
N GLY A 164 19.91 -0.40 2.83
CA GLY A 164 20.69 -1.49 3.42
C GLY A 164 19.82 -2.56 4.06
N ILE A 165 20.48 -3.62 4.49
CA ILE A 165 19.85 -4.79 5.09
C ILE A 165 19.94 -4.68 6.60
N ILE A 166 18.83 -4.94 7.28
CA ILE A 166 18.75 -5.01 8.74
C ILE A 166 18.46 -6.47 9.12
N LYS A 167 19.15 -6.97 10.13
CA LYS A 167 18.85 -8.28 10.73
C LYS A 167 18.08 -8.07 12.02
N HIS A 168 16.93 -8.71 12.14
CA HIS A 168 16.11 -8.69 13.35
C HIS A 168 15.50 -10.08 13.56
N ASN A 169 15.63 -10.64 14.77
CA ASN A 169 15.16 -11.99 15.11
C ASN A 169 15.59 -13.08 14.11
N ASN A 170 16.86 -13.04 13.69
CA ASN A 170 17.44 -13.96 12.70
C ASN A 170 16.80 -13.89 11.30
N GLN A 171 15.89 -12.94 11.08
CA GLN A 171 15.26 -12.66 9.80
C GLN A 171 15.91 -11.44 9.14
N ARG A 172 16.02 -11.50 7.81
CA ARG A 172 16.58 -10.45 6.98
C ARG A 172 15.48 -9.49 6.52
N TYR A 173 15.73 -8.20 6.70
CA TYR A 173 14.84 -7.11 6.29
C TYR A 173 15.53 -6.14 5.34
N TYR A 174 14.82 -5.74 4.29
CA TYR A 174 15.23 -4.67 3.38
C TYR A 174 14.68 -3.34 3.88
N ASN A 175 15.57 -2.36 4.04
CA ASN A 175 15.19 -0.98 4.40
C ASN A 175 15.07 -0.14 3.13
N LEU A 176 13.83 0.06 2.69
CA LEU A 176 13.53 0.80 1.47
C LEU A 176 12.93 2.17 1.80
N GLN A 177 13.28 3.16 1.00
CA GLN A 177 12.81 4.53 1.16
C GLN A 177 12.40 5.15 -0.16
N ILE A 178 11.32 5.94 -0.14
CA ILE A 178 11.02 6.88 -1.20
C ILE A 178 11.58 8.23 -0.79
N GLN A 179 12.46 8.79 -1.63
CA GLN A 179 13.14 10.05 -1.38
C GLN A 179 12.88 11.07 -2.49
N VAL A 180 12.83 12.33 -2.10
CA VAL A 180 12.76 13.46 -3.03
C VAL A 180 14.10 13.68 -3.72
N ASN A 181 14.07 13.96 -5.02
CA ASN A 181 15.21 14.25 -5.89
C ASN A 181 15.74 15.68 -5.72
N VAL A 182 15.95 16.09 -4.47
CA VAL A 182 16.54 17.38 -4.12
C VAL A 182 17.73 17.19 -3.20
N GLN A 183 18.64 18.17 -3.22
CA GLN A 183 19.73 18.19 -2.26
C GLN A 183 19.17 18.44 -0.87
N ARG A 184 19.48 17.54 0.06
CA ARG A 184 19.04 17.63 1.45
C ARG A 184 19.59 18.88 2.11
N LYS A 185 18.72 19.73 2.66
CA LYS A 185 19.11 20.83 3.56
C LYS A 185 19.36 20.31 4.97
N LYS A 186 20.24 20.98 5.72
CA LYS A 186 20.56 20.60 7.11
C LYS A 186 19.29 20.64 7.97
N GLY A 187 18.96 19.52 8.59
CA GLY A 187 17.78 19.38 9.47
C GLY A 187 16.47 19.01 8.76
N GLU A 188 16.45 18.90 7.43
CA GLU A 188 15.28 18.43 6.68
C GLU A 188 15.43 16.96 6.29
N SER A 189 14.32 16.22 6.26
CA SER A 189 14.26 14.89 5.67
C SER A 189 13.76 14.99 4.22
N THR A 190 14.46 14.30 3.31
CA THR A 190 14.00 14.09 1.94
C THR A 190 13.16 12.82 1.79
N THR A 191 12.95 12.06 2.88
CA THR A 191 12.21 10.80 2.86
C THR A 191 10.71 11.09 2.97
N VAL A 192 9.93 10.58 2.03
CA VAL A 192 8.46 10.70 2.02
C VAL A 192 7.75 9.38 2.36
N ALA A 193 8.47 8.25 2.29
CA ALA A 193 8.00 6.96 2.76
C ALA A 193 9.20 6.07 3.13
N GLN A 194 9.03 5.20 4.12
CA GLN A 194 10.02 4.22 4.55
C GLN A 194 9.35 2.93 4.99
N ILE A 195 9.89 1.81 4.50
CA ILE A 195 9.40 0.48 4.85
C ILE A 195 10.54 -0.48 5.24
N LEU A 196 10.20 -1.43 6.10
CA LEU A 196 11.03 -2.58 6.45
C LEU A 196 10.31 -3.85 6.05
N ILE A 197 10.80 -4.52 5.01
CA ILE A 197 10.15 -5.71 4.47
C ILE A 197 11.03 -6.95 4.64
N PRO A 198 10.48 -8.11 5.04
CA PRO A 198 11.23 -9.34 5.11
C PRO A 198 11.47 -9.87 3.69
N ASP A 199 12.50 -10.70 3.57
CA ASP A 199 12.75 -11.45 2.34
C ASP A 199 11.58 -12.38 1.97
N GLY A 200 11.34 -12.55 0.66
CA GLY A 200 10.27 -13.41 0.13
C GLY A 200 8.84 -12.87 0.23
N ILE A 201 8.65 -11.60 0.63
CA ILE A 201 7.30 -11.01 0.72
C ILE A 201 6.72 -10.72 -0.68
N PRO A 202 5.41 -10.91 -0.93
CA PRO A 202 4.80 -10.55 -2.21
C PRO A 202 4.92 -9.05 -2.55
N GLU A 203 5.13 -8.74 -3.84
CA GLU A 203 5.26 -7.35 -4.33
C GLU A 203 4.06 -6.47 -3.93
N ARG A 204 2.85 -7.03 -3.96
CA ARG A 204 1.62 -6.34 -3.53
C ARG A 204 1.71 -5.81 -2.10
N TYR A 205 2.39 -6.52 -1.20
CA TYR A 205 2.56 -6.10 0.18
C TYR A 205 3.64 -5.03 0.31
N VAL A 206 4.68 -5.06 -0.53
CA VAL A 206 5.66 -3.97 -0.61
C VAL A 206 4.99 -2.68 -1.09
N ARG A 207 4.21 -2.75 -2.17
CA ARG A 207 3.45 -1.61 -2.71
C ARG A 207 2.50 -1.06 -1.64
N ARG A 208 1.73 -1.93 -0.98
CA ARG A 208 0.83 -1.55 0.12
C ARG A 208 1.59 -0.87 1.27
N ALA A 209 2.70 -1.43 1.73
CA ALA A 209 3.47 -0.85 2.82
C ALA A 209 4.00 0.55 2.47
N PHE A 210 4.46 0.78 1.25
CA PHE A 210 4.87 2.12 0.80
C PHE A 210 3.69 3.11 0.81
N THR A 211 2.54 2.70 0.30
CA THR A 211 1.32 3.53 0.32
C THR A 211 0.91 3.90 1.74
N GLU A 212 0.89 2.92 2.66
CA GLU A 212 0.60 3.16 4.08
C GLU A 212 1.62 4.10 4.73
N SER A 213 2.91 3.88 4.45
CA SER A 213 3.99 4.71 4.98
C SER A 213 3.86 6.17 4.53
N PHE A 214 3.62 6.38 3.23
CA PHE A 214 3.44 7.69 2.62
C PHE A 214 2.23 8.42 3.20
N ASN A 215 1.07 7.76 3.25
CA ASN A 215 -0.18 8.37 3.70
C ASN A 215 -0.16 8.72 5.20
N ARG A 216 0.49 7.89 6.02
CA ARG A 216 0.52 8.05 7.48
C ARG A 216 1.71 8.86 7.98
N ARG A 217 2.70 9.14 7.13
CA ARG A 217 4.02 9.65 7.53
C ARG A 217 4.63 8.79 8.64
N ALA A 218 4.61 7.48 8.41
CA ALA A 218 5.01 6.46 9.37
C ALA A 218 6.00 5.48 8.74
N LYS A 219 6.93 4.94 9.52
CA LYS A 219 7.74 3.79 9.10
C LYS A 219 6.84 2.57 9.17
N VAL A 220 6.72 1.82 8.07
CA VAL A 220 5.89 0.61 8.03
C VAL A 220 6.77 -0.63 7.98
N SER A 221 6.63 -1.53 8.93
CA SER A 221 7.30 -2.83 8.93
C SER A 221 6.31 -3.96 8.67
N ILE A 222 6.75 -4.98 7.96
CA ILE A 222 5.96 -6.19 7.71
C ILE A 222 6.54 -7.33 8.55
N GLU A 223 5.72 -7.94 9.39
CA GLU A 223 6.08 -9.14 10.13
C GLU A 223 5.39 -10.35 9.52
N VAL A 224 6.12 -11.47 9.39
CA VAL A 224 5.61 -12.72 8.84
C VAL A 224 5.83 -13.81 9.87
N LYS A 225 4.75 -14.51 10.23
CA LYS A 225 4.78 -15.63 11.17
C LYS A 225 4.14 -16.86 10.54
N LYS A 226 4.89 -17.96 10.49
CA LYS A 226 4.35 -19.29 10.18
C LYS A 226 3.76 -19.91 11.43
N TYR A 227 2.69 -20.68 11.30
CA TYR A 227 2.06 -21.40 12.41
C TYR A 227 1.58 -22.79 11.99
#